data_AF-A0A9P8XRT9-F1
#
_entry.id   AF-A0A9P8XRT9-F1
#
_cell.length_a   1.000
_cell.length_b   1.000
_cell.length_c   1.000
_cell.angle_alpha   90.00
_cell.angle_beta   90.00
_cell.angle_gamma   90.00
#
_symmetry.space_group_name_H-M   'P 1'
#
loop_
_entity.id
_entity.type
_entity.pdbx_description
1 polymer ?
#
loop_
_entity_poly.entity_id
_entity_poly.type
_entity_poly.pdbx_seq_one_letter_code
_entity_poly.pdbx_strand_id
1 'polypeptide(L)'
;MEETDSRGTSRSLDLHGQVAESMAGRKYHDLAIRAVCVYLKADGKSSSATSAITGIPTKTVTNLYRRACDRGFDLTARPLVMKDEFVADAPKAGRPKKQTSELT
;
A
#
# COMPACT_ATOMS: atom_id res chain seq x y z
N MET A 1 12.01 -31.55 -19.55
CA MET A 1 13.21 -32.10 -18.90
C MET A 1 13.16 -31.55 -17.48
N GLU A 2 12.55 -32.31 -16.57
CA GLU A 2 12.38 -31.91 -15.16
C GLU A 2 13.63 -32.34 -14.40
N GLU A 3 14.33 -31.38 -13.79
CA GLU A 3 15.49 -31.64 -12.96
C GLU A 3 15.03 -31.68 -11.50
N THR A 4 15.03 -32.87 -10.91
CA THR A 4 14.62 -33.12 -9.53
C THR A 4 15.83 -33.19 -8.62
N ASP A 5 15.92 -32.27 -7.66
CA ASP A 5 16.92 -32.36 -6.59
C ASP A 5 16.68 -33.57 -5.68
N SER A 6 17.76 -34.08 -5.08
CA SER A 6 17.88 -35.31 -4.26
C SER A 6 17.02 -35.39 -2.99
N ARG A 7 16.11 -34.42 -2.76
CA ARG A 7 15.16 -34.37 -1.64
C ARG A 7 13.69 -34.47 -2.08
N GLY A 8 13.42 -34.77 -3.35
CA GLY A 8 12.06 -35.10 -3.82
C GLY A 8 11.03 -33.97 -3.63
N THR A 9 11.48 -32.72 -3.56
CA THR A 9 10.60 -31.56 -3.47
C THR A 9 10.66 -30.82 -4.80
N SER A 10 9.62 -30.98 -5.64
CA SER A 10 9.44 -30.17 -6.83
C SER A 10 9.33 -28.70 -6.41
N ARG A 11 10.40 -27.92 -6.60
CA ARG A 11 10.33 -26.45 -6.46
C ARG A 11 9.57 -25.92 -7.67
N SER A 12 8.24 -25.93 -7.62
CA SER A 12 7.50 -24.92 -8.35
C SER A 12 7.95 -23.58 -7.74
N LEU A 13 8.76 -22.84 -8.48
CA LEU A 13 9.13 -21.48 -8.11
C LEU A 13 7.88 -20.63 -8.35
N ASP A 14 6.93 -20.74 -7.44
CA ASP A 14 5.69 -19.98 -7.46
C ASP A 14 6.11 -18.51 -7.36
N LEU A 15 6.03 -17.80 -8.48
CA LEU A 15 6.30 -16.36 -8.55
C LEU A 15 5.52 -15.59 -7.48
N HIS A 16 4.38 -16.14 -7.03
CA HIS A 16 3.56 -15.62 -5.94
C HIS A 16 4.21 -15.74 -4.54
N GLY A 17 5.00 -16.78 -4.28
CA GLY A 17 5.65 -17.02 -2.99
C GLY A 17 6.85 -16.09 -2.73
N GLN A 18 7.68 -15.85 -3.76
CA GLN A 18 8.87 -14.99 -3.63
C GLN A 18 8.54 -13.51 -3.34
N VAL A 19 7.39 -13.00 -3.80
CA VAL A 19 6.99 -11.62 -3.49
C VAL A 19 6.52 -11.48 -2.05
N ALA A 20 5.83 -12.49 -1.49
CA ALA A 20 5.34 -12.46 -0.12
C ALA A 20 6.49 -12.39 0.90
N GLU A 21 7.58 -13.12 0.66
CA GLU A 21 8.77 -13.13 1.52
C GLU A 21 9.50 -11.78 1.52
N SER A 22 9.52 -11.06 0.40
CA SER A 22 10.09 -9.71 0.30
C SER A 22 9.28 -8.60 1.01
N MET A 23 8.04 -8.90 1.42
CA MET A 23 7.07 -7.93 1.94
C MET A 23 6.98 -7.93 3.49
N ALA A 24 7.51 -8.96 4.15
CA ALA A 24 7.42 -9.13 5.61
C ALA A 24 8.23 -8.12 6.45
N GLY A 25 9.07 -7.29 5.82
CA GLY A 25 9.87 -6.25 6.50
C GLY A 25 9.54 -4.80 6.14
N ARG A 26 8.64 -4.55 5.17
CA ARG A 26 8.37 -3.19 4.70
C ARG A 26 7.34 -2.49 5.59
N LYS A 27 7.82 -1.80 6.63
CA LYS A 27 7.02 -0.90 7.49
C LYS A 27 6.31 0.21 6.67
N TYR A 28 6.76 0.45 5.44
CA TYR A 28 6.17 1.38 4.49
C TYR A 28 5.88 0.66 3.17
N HIS A 29 4.61 0.65 2.76
CA HIS A 29 4.24 0.23 1.41
C HIS A 29 4.76 1.24 0.40
N ASP A 30 5.33 0.75 -0.70
CA ASP A 30 5.78 1.58 -1.81
C ASP A 30 4.63 2.43 -2.38
N LEU A 31 4.93 3.63 -2.87
CA LEU A 31 3.95 4.56 -3.41
C LEU A 31 3.17 3.92 -4.57
N ALA A 32 3.87 3.13 -5.41
CA ALA A 32 3.25 2.40 -6.50
C ALA A 32 2.16 1.42 -6.02
N ILE A 33 2.43 0.63 -4.99
CA ILE A 33 1.44 -0.34 -4.46
C ILE A 33 0.26 0.39 -3.81
N ARG A 34 0.51 1.52 -3.14
CA ARG A 34 -0.57 2.36 -2.58
C ARG A 34 -1.46 2.94 -3.68
N ALA A 35 -0.87 3.41 -4.78
CA ALA A 35 -1.60 3.91 -5.95
C ALA A 35 -2.47 2.82 -6.58
N VAL A 36 -1.93 1.61 -6.76
CA VAL A 36 -2.69 0.44 -7.22
C VAL A 36 -3.86 0.14 -6.28
N CYS A 37 -3.63 0.19 -4.97
CA CYS A 37 -4.67 0.02 -3.95
C CYS A 37 -5.84 1.01 -4.12
N VAL A 38 -5.53 2.30 -4.28
CA VAL A 38 -6.53 3.36 -4.47
C VAL A 38 -7.29 3.13 -5.77
N TYR A 39 -6.58 2.84 -6.87
CA TYR A 39 -7.20 2.56 -8.16
C TYR A 39 -8.15 1.35 -8.10
N LEU A 40 -7.71 0.21 -7.56
CA LEU A 40 -8.53 -1.00 -7.47
C LEU A 40 -9.80 -0.76 -6.62
N LYS A 41 -9.67 0.01 -5.53
CA LYS A 41 -10.80 0.36 -4.67
C LYS A 41 -11.80 1.27 -5.39
N ALA A 42 -11.29 2.24 -6.15
CA ALA A 42 -12.09 3.16 -6.94
C ALA A 42 -12.82 2.43 -8.07
N ASP A 43 -12.15 1.48 -8.72
CA ASP A 43 -12.70 0.57 -9.75
C ASP A 43 -13.78 -0.40 -9.21
N GLY A 44 -14.16 -0.29 -7.93
CA GLY A 44 -15.26 -1.05 -7.33
C GLY A 44 -14.86 -2.37 -6.68
N LYS A 45 -13.56 -2.71 -6.65
CA LYS A 45 -13.12 -3.94 -5.96
C LYS A 45 -13.30 -3.82 -4.44
N SER A 46 -13.62 -4.95 -3.81
CA SER A 46 -13.76 -5.03 -2.36
C SER A 46 -12.40 -4.88 -1.68
N SER A 47 -12.36 -4.32 -0.46
CA SER A 47 -11.10 -4.20 0.29
C SER A 47 -10.43 -5.55 0.54
N SER A 48 -11.22 -6.63 0.65
CA SER A 48 -10.70 -8.01 0.80
C SER A 48 -9.99 -8.48 -0.47
N ALA A 49 -10.61 -8.30 -1.64
CA ALA A 49 -10.00 -8.64 -2.91
C ALA A 49 -8.73 -7.81 -3.17
N THR A 50 -8.78 -6.50 -2.92
CA THR A 50 -7.61 -5.62 -3.05
C THR A 50 -6.49 -6.03 -2.09
N SER A 51 -6.82 -6.46 -0.87
CA SER A 51 -5.85 -6.96 0.11
C SER A 51 -5.18 -8.25 -0.37
N ALA A 52 -5.95 -9.20 -0.91
CA ALA A 52 -5.41 -10.43 -1.49
C ALA A 52 -4.47 -10.15 -2.68
N ILE A 53 -4.80 -9.18 -3.54
CA ILE A 53 -3.98 -8.80 -4.71
C ILE A 53 -2.68 -8.09 -4.29
N THR A 54 -2.77 -7.16 -3.34
CA THR A 54 -1.65 -6.25 -3.01
C THR A 54 -0.83 -6.68 -1.79
N GLY A 55 -1.31 -7.65 -1.02
CA GLY A 55 -0.74 -8.05 0.27
C GLY A 55 -0.90 -7.00 1.38
N ILE A 56 -1.60 -5.89 1.13
CA ILE A 56 -1.83 -4.84 2.11
C ILE A 56 -3.02 -5.21 3.01
N PRO A 57 -2.94 -5.04 4.33
CA PRO A 57 -4.08 -5.31 5.22
C PRO A 57 -5.32 -4.50 4.83
N THR A 58 -6.50 -5.13 4.86
CA THR A 58 -7.79 -4.53 4.48
C THR A 58 -8.04 -3.15 5.11
N LYS A 59 -7.70 -2.98 6.40
CA LYS A 59 -7.80 -1.70 7.11
C LYS A 59 -6.92 -0.62 6.49
N THR A 60 -5.72 -0.98 6.05
CA THR A 60 -4.79 -0.08 5.37
C THR A 60 -5.31 0.31 4.00
N VAL A 61 -5.88 -0.63 3.22
CA VAL A 61 -6.54 -0.35 1.94
C VAL A 61 -7.62 0.72 2.10
N THR A 62 -8.53 0.53 3.06
CA THR A 62 -9.62 1.48 3.33
C THR A 62 -9.09 2.86 3.74
N ASN A 63 -8.05 2.90 4.58
CA ASN A 63 -7.44 4.17 4.99
C ASN A 63 -6.73 4.89 3.84
N LEU A 64 -6.05 4.16 2.96
CA LEU A 64 -5.41 4.74 1.77
C LEU A 64 -6.44 5.36 0.85
N TYR A 65 -7.53 4.64 0.56
CA TYR A 65 -8.60 5.15 -0.28
C TYR A 65 -9.25 6.41 0.32
N ARG A 66 -9.58 6.38 1.62
CA ARG A 66 -10.14 7.55 2.31
C ARG A 66 -9.21 8.77 2.22
N ARG A 67 -7.92 8.58 2.49
CA ARG A 67 -6.92 9.66 2.40
C ARG A 67 -6.77 10.22 0.99
N ALA A 68 -6.86 9.36 -0.03
CA ALA A 68 -6.82 9.81 -1.42
C ALA A 68 -8.05 10.69 -1.72
N CYS A 69 -9.25 10.27 -1.31
CA CYS A 69 -10.47 11.08 -1.46
C CYS A 69 -10.37 12.41 -0.68
N ASP A 70 -9.88 12.38 0.56
CA ASP A 70 -9.66 13.58 1.38
C ASP A 70 -8.70 14.58 0.71
N ARG A 71 -7.83 14.11 -0.18
CA ARG A 71 -6.87 14.91 -0.97
C ARG A 71 -7.37 15.27 -2.38
N GLY A 72 -8.63 14.96 -2.70
CA GLY A 72 -9.24 15.31 -3.97
C GLY A 72 -9.01 14.33 -5.11
N PHE A 73 -8.64 13.07 -4.81
CA PHE A 73 -8.65 12.03 -5.84
C PHE A 73 -10.09 11.77 -6.32
N ASP A 74 -10.28 11.80 -7.63
CA ASP A 74 -11.54 11.51 -8.29
C ASP A 74 -11.33 10.55 -9.47
N LEU A 75 -12.05 9.43 -9.45
CA LEU A 75 -12.02 8.43 -10.52
C LEU A 75 -12.90 8.81 -11.71
N THR A 76 -13.83 9.73 -11.54
CA THR A 76 -14.74 10.16 -12.62
C THR A 76 -14.09 11.20 -13.53
N ALA A 77 -13.07 11.90 -13.04
CA ALA A 77 -12.24 12.80 -13.82
C ALA A 77 -11.68 12.10 -15.07
N ARG A 78 -11.77 12.80 -16.21
CA ARG A 78 -11.19 12.39 -17.49
C ARG A 78 -10.30 13.53 -17.98
N PRO A 79 -9.00 13.30 -18.22
CA PRO A 79 -8.26 12.04 -18.08
C PRO A 79 -8.11 11.60 -16.61
N LEU A 80 -7.87 10.30 -16.38
CA LEU A 80 -7.56 9.79 -15.05
C LEU A 80 -6.24 10.41 -14.57
N VAL A 81 -6.27 11.12 -13.44
CA VAL A 81 -5.09 11.73 -12.84
C VAL A 81 -4.80 11.05 -11.50
N MET A 82 -3.71 10.29 -11.46
CA MET A 82 -3.14 9.75 -10.22
C MET A 82 -1.82 10.46 -9.95
N LYS A 83 -1.72 11.15 -8.81
CA LYS A 83 -0.52 11.86 -8.36
C LYS A 83 0.03 11.22 -7.10
N ASP A 84 1.34 11.30 -6.91
CA ASP A 84 2.01 10.83 -5.68
C ASP A 84 1.45 11.52 -4.43
N GLU A 85 1.03 12.78 -4.56
CA GLU A 85 0.41 13.57 -3.49
C GLU A 85 -0.82 12.89 -2.88
N PHE A 86 -1.58 12.10 -3.65
CA PHE A 86 -2.76 11.40 -3.15
C PHE A 86 -2.42 10.21 -2.24
N VAL A 87 -1.22 9.63 -2.40
CA VAL A 87 -0.82 8.38 -1.73
C VAL A 87 0.37 8.54 -0.78
N ALA A 88 1.13 9.62 -0.92
CA ALA A 88 2.30 9.93 -0.09
C ALA A 88 1.90 10.15 1.38
N ASP A 89 2.78 9.79 2.32
CA ASP A 89 2.51 10.12 3.72
C ASP A 89 2.58 11.63 3.94
N ALA A 90 1.67 12.17 4.76
CA ALA A 90 1.75 13.58 5.14
C ALA A 90 3.07 13.83 5.90
N PRO A 91 3.68 15.01 5.75
CA PRO A 91 4.84 15.38 6.55
C PRO A 91 4.47 15.19 8.03
N LYS A 92 5.26 14.38 8.74
CA LYS A 92 5.02 14.11 10.15
C LYS A 92 5.20 15.43 10.89
N ALA A 93 4.10 15.98 11.42
CA ALA A 93 4.20 17.06 12.39
C ALA A 93 5.12 16.57 13.52
N GLY A 94 6.26 17.25 13.68
CA GLY A 94 7.22 16.88 14.71
C GLY A 94 6.58 16.92 16.09
N ARG A 95 7.25 16.34 17.08
CA ARG A 95 6.79 16.44 18.47
C ARG A 95 6.65 17.92 18.85
N PRO A 96 5.48 18.37 19.37
CA PRO A 96 5.32 19.74 19.86
C PRO A 96 6.45 20.07 20.84
N LYS A 97 7.15 21.19 20.63
CA LYS A 97 8.21 21.64 21.53
C LYS A 97 7.56 22.15 22.83
N LYS A 98 8.16 21.83 23.98
CA LYS A 98 7.68 22.23 25.30
C LYS A 98 7.63 23.77 25.35
N GLN A 99 6.44 24.33 25.53
CA GLN A 99 6.27 25.75 25.81
C GLN A 99 6.65 25.95 27.28
N THR A 100 7.81 26.55 27.55
CA THR A 100 8.11 27.09 28.88
C THR A 100 7.41 28.43 28.96
N SER A 101 6.33 28.53 29.74
CA SER A 101 5.76 29.82 30.11
C SER A 101 6.72 30.51 31.08
N GLU A 102 7.32 31.62 30.67
CA GLU A 102 7.97 32.51 31.63
C GLU A 102 6.87 33.12 32.51
N LEU A 103 6.84 32.72 33.78
CA LEU A 103 6.04 33.38 34.80
C LEU A 103 6.64 34.78 35.00
N THR A 104 5.89 35.81 34.58
CA THR A 104 6.17 37.22 34.91
C THR A 104 5.56 37.55 36.26
#